data_AF-A0AA86U688-F1
#
_entry.id   AF-A0AA86U688-F1
#
_cell.length_a   1.000
_cell.length_b   1.000
_cell.length_c   1.000
_cell.angle_alpha   90.00
_cell.angle_beta   90.00
_cell.angle_gamma   90.00
#
_symmetry.space_group_name_H-M   'P 1'
#
loop_
_entity.id
_entity.type
_entity.pdbx_description
1 polymer ?
#
loop_
_entity_poly.entity_id
_entity_poly.type
_entity_poly.pdbx_seq_one_letter_code
_entity_poly.pdbx_strand_id
1 'polypeptide(L)'
;MRTNSIKRQLIQNICMVQEIHSVIHQILDHELKEIDVSRKRWTQAEDQLLKLGMELYTDVDTLAKIVVSKTKAQIYFRVRYLRERQERLDERVASIQAK
;
A
#
# COMPACT_ATOMS: atom_id res chain seq x y z
N MET A 1 -26.60 4.21 44.13
CA MET A 1 -25.17 3.79 44.19
C MET A 1 -24.73 2.86 43.04
N ARG A 2 -25.58 1.99 42.47
CA ARG A 2 -25.20 1.07 41.36
C ARG A 2 -24.93 1.76 40.01
N THR A 3 -25.66 2.82 39.68
CA THR A 3 -25.48 3.60 38.44
C THR A 3 -24.12 4.31 38.35
N ASN A 4 -23.52 4.70 39.48
CA ASN A 4 -22.18 5.28 39.51
C ASN A 4 -21.08 4.24 39.27
N SER A 5 -21.33 2.98 39.61
CA SER A 5 -20.39 1.87 39.38
C SER A 5 -20.32 1.49 37.90
N ILE A 6 -21.48 1.43 37.22
CA ILE A 6 -21.54 1.13 35.78
C ILE A 6 -20.88 2.24 34.96
N LYS A 7 -21.13 3.52 35.28
CA LYS A 7 -20.49 4.65 34.60
C LYS A 7 -18.96 4.62 34.74
N ARG A 8 -18.44 4.27 35.93
CA ARG A 8 -16.99 4.14 36.15
C ARG A 8 -16.40 2.94 35.38
N GLN A 9 -17.09 1.80 35.36
CA GLN A 9 -16.67 0.64 34.57
C GLN A 9 -16.65 0.94 33.07
N LEU A 10 -17.64 1.69 32.56
CA LEU A 10 -17.67 2.07 31.16
C LEU A 10 -16.49 2.97 30.77
N ILE A 11 -16.17 3.96 31.62
CA ILE A 11 -15.01 4.85 31.40
C ILE A 11 -13.71 4.05 31.43
N GLN A 12 -13.54 3.15 32.39
CA GLN A 12 -12.36 2.28 32.47
C GLN A 12 -12.20 1.43 31.20
N ASN A 13 -13.28 0.84 30.70
CA ASN A 13 -13.24 0.05 29.47
C ASN A 13 -12.89 0.90 28.24
N ILE A 14 -13.41 2.13 28.15
CA ILE A 14 -13.06 3.05 27.05
C ILE A 14 -11.57 3.40 27.10
N CYS A 15 -11.03 3.72 28.26
CA CYS A 15 -9.61 4.01 28.43
C CYS A 15 -8.74 2.80 28.05
N MET A 16 -9.11 1.59 28.49
CA MET A 16 -8.40 0.37 28.11
C MET A 16 -8.41 0.14 26.58
N VAL A 17 -9.53 0.40 25.91
CA VAL A 17 -9.60 0.29 24.44
C VAL A 17 -8.70 1.33 23.76
N GLN A 18 -8.63 2.56 24.29
CA GLN A 18 -7.74 3.59 23.76
C GLN A 18 -6.26 3.24 23.94
N GLU A 19 -5.89 2.65 25.09
CA GLU A 19 -4.54 2.15 25.34
C GLU A 19 -4.17 1.02 24.37
N ILE A 20 -5.07 0.05 24.17
CA ILE A 20 -4.87 -1.02 23.17
C ILE A 20 -4.73 -0.44 21.77
N HIS A 21 -5.56 0.54 21.40
CA HIS A 21 -5.48 1.20 20.08
C HIS A 21 -4.13 1.90 19.89
N SER A 22 -3.62 2.57 20.92
CA SER A 22 -2.30 3.20 20.92
C SER A 22 -1.17 2.18 20.74
N VAL A 23 -1.23 1.07 21.47
CA VAL A 23 -0.25 -0.04 21.35
C VAL A 23 -0.29 -0.66 19.95
N ILE A 24 -1.48 -0.88 19.39
CA ILE A 24 -1.62 -1.39 18.02
C ILE A 24 -0.99 -0.43 17.01
N HIS A 25 -1.21 0.88 17.13
CA HIS A 25 -0.55 1.86 16.24
C HIS A 25 0.95 1.89 16.42
N GLN A 26 1.47 1.75 17.63
CA GLN A 26 2.91 1.68 17.86
C GLN A 26 3.53 0.42 17.24
N ILE A 27 2.86 -0.74 17.36
CA ILE A 27 3.29 -1.99 16.72
C ILE A 27 3.23 -1.84 15.20
N LEU A 28 2.13 -1.30 14.66
CA LEU A 28 1.98 -1.07 13.22
C LEU A 28 3.01 -0.06 12.70
N ASP A 29 3.27 1.04 13.41
CA ASP A 29 4.28 2.02 13.03
C ASP A 29 5.71 1.44 13.10
N HIS A 30 5.97 0.57 14.08
CA HIS A 30 7.23 -0.14 14.20
C HIS A 30 7.43 -1.13 13.05
N GLU A 31 6.46 -2.00 12.80
CA GLU A 31 6.46 -2.94 11.67
C GLU A 31 6.54 -2.20 10.32
N LEU A 32 5.83 -1.08 10.18
CA LEU A 32 5.87 -0.25 8.97
C LEU A 32 7.22 0.44 8.80
N LYS A 33 7.91 0.86 9.87
CA LYS A 33 9.26 1.44 9.80
C LYS A 33 10.33 0.39 9.49
N GLU A 34 10.22 -0.82 10.05
CA GLU A 34 11.09 -1.94 9.68
C GLU A 34 10.88 -2.32 8.21
N ILE A 35 9.64 -2.26 7.72
CA ILE A 35 9.33 -2.37 6.29
C ILE A 35 9.86 -1.16 5.49
N ASP A 36 9.90 0.05 6.04
CA ASP A 36 10.38 1.28 5.37
C ASP A 36 11.91 1.27 5.13
N VAL A 37 12.70 0.62 5.99
CA VAL A 37 14.13 0.36 5.72
C VAL A 37 14.32 -0.63 4.56
N SER A 38 13.30 -1.44 4.24
CA SER A 38 13.24 -2.33 3.07
C SER A 38 12.46 -1.77 1.87
N ARG A 39 11.83 -0.58 1.98
CA ARG A 39 11.27 0.15 0.84
C ARG A 39 12.41 0.76 0.04
N LYS A 40 13.14 -0.07 -0.71
CA LYS A 40 13.87 0.41 -1.89
C LYS A 40 12.86 1.20 -2.72
N ARG A 41 12.96 2.54 -2.74
CA ARG A 41 12.18 3.38 -3.64
C ARG A 41 12.31 2.81 -5.06
N TRP A 42 11.22 2.82 -5.81
CA TRP A 42 11.26 2.47 -7.22
C TRP A 42 12.14 3.48 -7.94
N THR A 43 13.28 3.04 -8.45
CA THR A 43 14.13 3.89 -9.28
C THR A 43 13.49 4.05 -10.65
N GLN A 44 13.88 5.09 -11.40
CA GLN A 44 13.39 5.30 -12.75
C GLN A 44 13.72 4.11 -13.67
N ALA A 45 14.91 3.51 -13.50
CA ALA A 45 15.31 2.33 -14.26
C ALA A 45 14.44 1.10 -13.92
N GLU A 46 14.15 0.86 -12.64
CA GLU A 46 13.24 -0.23 -12.22
C GLU A 46 11.84 -0.03 -12.78
N ASP A 47 11.34 1.21 -12.79
CA ASP A 47 10.02 1.54 -13.34
C ASP A 47 9.97 1.36 -14.88
N GLN A 48 11.03 1.73 -15.59
CA GLN A 48 11.13 1.52 -17.04
C GLN A 48 11.24 0.03 -17.40
N LEU A 49 12.07 -0.72 -16.67
CA LEU A 49 12.18 -2.17 -16.82
C LEU A 49 10.83 -2.86 -16.58
N LEU A 50 10.11 -2.46 -15.53
CA LEU A 50 8.80 -3.02 -15.24
C LEU A 50 7.79 -2.69 -16.34
N LYS A 51 7.75 -1.45 -16.85
CA LYS A 51 6.84 -1.06 -17.94
C LYS A 51 7.10 -1.86 -19.21
N LEU A 52 8.37 -1.98 -19.62
CA LEU A 52 8.74 -2.79 -20.77
C LEU A 52 8.37 -4.26 -20.54
N GLY A 53 8.58 -4.78 -19.33
CA GLY A 53 8.14 -6.11 -18.94
C GLY A 53 6.62 -6.28 -19.07
N MET A 54 5.83 -5.28 -18.68
CA MET A 54 4.36 -5.31 -18.77
C MET A 54 3.83 -5.33 -20.21
N GLU A 55 4.61 -4.84 -21.18
CA GLU A 55 4.28 -4.93 -22.61
C GLU A 55 4.43 -6.36 -23.14
N LEU A 56 5.38 -7.11 -22.57
CA LEU A 56 5.73 -8.47 -23.00
C LEU A 56 5.03 -9.56 -22.18
N TYR A 57 4.71 -9.28 -20.92
CA TYR A 57 4.20 -10.26 -19.97
C TYR A 57 3.07 -9.70 -19.11
N THR A 58 2.01 -10.50 -18.96
CA THR A 58 0.86 -10.17 -18.09
C THR A 58 0.97 -10.75 -16.68
N ASP A 59 1.80 -11.79 -16.54
CA ASP A 59 1.99 -12.55 -15.32
C ASP A 59 3.00 -11.89 -14.36
N VAL A 60 2.58 -11.75 -13.10
CA VAL A 60 3.35 -11.06 -12.05
C VAL A 60 4.56 -11.88 -11.61
N ASP A 61 4.49 -13.22 -11.66
CA ASP A 61 5.64 -14.07 -11.34
C ASP A 61 6.79 -13.86 -12.31
N THR A 62 6.48 -13.71 -13.60
CA THR A 62 7.46 -13.42 -14.63
C THR A 62 8.04 -12.01 -14.48
N LEU A 63 7.19 -11.01 -14.19
CA LEU A 63 7.66 -9.62 -13.94
C LEU A 63 8.57 -9.51 -12.71
N ALA A 64 8.33 -10.32 -11.67
CA ALA A 64 9.19 -10.36 -10.48
C ALA A 64 10.58 -10.92 -10.74
N LYS A 65 10.75 -11.75 -11.78
CA LYS A 65 12.07 -12.22 -12.22
C LYS A 65 12.86 -11.14 -12.98
N ILE A 66 12.17 -10.13 -13.52
CA ILE A 66 12.79 -9.02 -14.26
C ILE A 66 13.34 -7.97 -13.28
N VAL A 67 12.52 -7.58 -12.30
CA VAL A 67 12.91 -6.58 -11.29
C VAL A 67 13.24 -7.29 -9.97
N VAL A 68 14.37 -8.00 -9.96
CA VAL A 68 14.82 -8.86 -8.85
C VAL A 68 15.07 -8.11 -7.54
N SER A 69 15.17 -6.79 -7.58
CA SER A 69 15.35 -5.93 -6.41
C SER A 69 14.08 -5.73 -5.58
N LYS A 70 12.93 -6.23 -6.06
CA LYS A 70 11.61 -6.10 -5.44
C LYS A 70 10.97 -7.46 -5.18
N THR A 71 10.14 -7.52 -4.16
CA THR A 71 9.34 -8.72 -3.88
C THR A 71 8.16 -8.82 -4.86
N LYS A 72 7.65 -10.03 -5.09
CA LYS A 72 6.46 -10.27 -5.93
C LYS A 72 5.27 -9.38 -5.54
N ALA A 73 5.05 -9.19 -4.24
CA ALA A 73 4.00 -8.30 -3.74
C ALA A 73 4.24 -6.84 -4.14
N GLN A 74 5.47 -6.34 -4.04
CA GLN A 74 5.82 -4.98 -4.48
C GLN A 74 5.61 -4.81 -5.99
N ILE A 75 5.96 -5.82 -6.79
CA ILE A 75 5.68 -5.83 -8.24
C ILE A 75 4.17 -5.76 -8.49
N TYR A 76 3.39 -6.63 -7.86
CA TYR A 76 1.93 -6.68 -8.02
C TYR A 76 1.29 -5.30 -7.81
N PHE A 77 1.58 -4.67 -6.66
CA PHE A 77 1.02 -3.35 -6.35
C PHE A 77 1.50 -2.28 -7.32
N ARG A 78 2.78 -2.32 -7.74
CA ARG A 78 3.31 -1.34 -8.70
C ARG A 78 2.69 -1.48 -10.09
N VAL A 79 2.56 -2.71 -10.59
CA VAL A 79 1.92 -3.01 -11.87
C VAL A 79 0.48 -2.52 -11.87
N ARG A 80 -0.28 -2.82 -10.81
CA ARG A 80 -1.65 -2.34 -10.65
C ARG A 80 -1.72 -0.82 -10.70
N TYR A 81 -0.88 -0.14 -9.91
CA TYR A 81 -0.82 1.32 -9.90
C TYR A 81 -0.48 1.92 -11.27
N LEU A 82 0.45 1.33 -12.00
CA LEU A 82 0.84 1.80 -13.33
C LEU A 82 -0.28 1.63 -14.36
N ARG A 83 -1.04 0.52 -14.31
CA ARG A 83 -2.20 0.30 -15.19
C ARG A 83 -3.31 1.32 -14.92
N GLU A 84 -3.72 1.48 -13.66
CA GLU A 84 -4.73 2.48 -13.29
C GLU A 84 -4.31 3.90 -13.69
N ARG A 85 -3.01 4.20 -13.63
CA ARG A 85 -2.49 5.49 -14.10
C ARG A 85 -2.54 5.63 -15.62
N GLN A 86 -2.25 4.57 -16.36
CA GLN A 86 -2.30 4.57 -17.83
C GLN A 86 -3.75 4.73 -18.32
N GLU A 87 -4.71 4.01 -17.73
CA GLU A 87 -6.14 4.14 -18.05
C GLU A 87 -6.62 5.58 -17.91
N ARG A 88 -6.28 6.26 -16.80
CA ARG A 88 -6.60 7.68 -16.62
C ARG A 88 -5.94 8.60 -17.64
N LEU A 89 -4.76 8.26 -18.15
CA LEU A 89 -4.11 9.03 -19.21
C LEU A 89 -4.81 8.81 -20.54
N ASP A 90 -5.15 7.57 -20.86
CA ASP A 90 -5.84 7.19 -22.09
C ASP A 90 -7.23 7.84 -22.15
N GLU A 91 -7.98 7.84 -21.05
CA GLU A 91 -9.26 8.56 -20.91
C GLU A 91 -9.10 10.06 -21.18
N ARG A 92 -8.05 10.68 -20.62
CA ARG A 92 -7.76 12.10 -20.83
C ARG A 92 -7.39 12.40 -22.27
N VAL A 93 -6.59 11.54 -22.92
CA VAL A 93 -6.20 11.70 -24.33
C VAL A 93 -7.41 11.54 -25.24
N ALA A 94 -8.24 10.53 -25.02
CA ALA A 94 -9.48 10.32 -25.77
C ALA A 94 -10.41 11.54 -25.69
N SER A 95 -10.54 12.14 -24.50
CA SER A 95 -11.32 13.37 -24.31
C SER A 95 -10.75 14.60 -25.03
N ILE A 96 -9.45 14.66 -25.28
CA ILE A 96 -8.81 15.76 -26.04
C ILE A 96 -8.97 15.53 -27.54
N GLN A 97 -8.81 14.31 -28.02
CA GLN A 97 -8.94 13.96 -29.44
C GLN A 97 -10.39 14.04 -29.95
N ALA A 98 -11.37 13.89 -29.07
CA ALA A 98 -12.78 14.02 -29.42
C ALA A 98 -13.27 15.49 -29.52
N LYS A 99 -12.42 16.46 -29.21
CA LYS A 99 -12.69 17.91 -29.32
C LYS A 99 -11.99 18.49 -30.54
#